data_AF-A0A7C4EU30-F1
#
_entry.id   AF-A0A7C4EU30-F1
#
_cell.length_a   1.000
_cell.length_b   1.000
_cell.length_c   1.000
_cell.angle_alpha   90.00
_cell.angle_beta   90.00
_cell.angle_gamma   90.00
#
_symmetry.space_group_name_H-M   'P 1'
#
loop_
_entity.id
_entity.type
_entity.pdbx_description
1 polymer ?
#
loop_
_entity_poly.entity_id
_entity_poly.type
_entity_poly.pdbx_seq_one_letter_code
_entity_poly.pdbx_strand_id
1 'polypeptide(L)' 'MGKAKFERKKPHVNVGTIGHIDHGKTTLTAAITRILS' A
#
# COMPACT_ATOMS: atom_id res chain seq x y z
N MET A 1 25.25 6.43 8.31
CA MET A 1 24.69 5.09 8.55
C MET A 1 23.47 4.91 7.65
N GLY A 2 23.52 4.06 6.64
CA GLY A 2 22.40 3.86 5.70
C GLY A 2 21.35 2.90 6.24
N LYS A 3 20.09 3.05 5.81
CA LYS A 3 19.05 2.04 6.09
C LYS A 3 19.52 0.69 5.53
N ALA A 4 19.31 -0.38 6.30
CA ALA A 4 19.60 -1.73 5.83
C ALA A 4 18.82 -2.02 4.53
N LYS A 5 19.42 -2.80 3.63
CA LYS A 5 18.76 -3.25 2.41
C LYS A 5 17.52 -4.07 2.80
N PHE A 6 16.34 -3.65 2.34
CA PHE A 6 15.11 -4.41 2.58
C PHE A 6 15.15 -5.72 1.80
N GLU A 7 15.09 -6.84 2.53
CA GLU A 7 14.97 -8.18 1.94
C GLU A 7 13.50 -8.57 1.79
N ARG A 8 13.06 -8.74 0.55
CA ARG A 8 11.70 -9.21 0.22
C ARG A 8 11.60 -10.71 0.46
N LYS A 9 11.24 -11.12 1.68
CA LYS A 9 11.01 -12.54 2.03
C LYS A 9 9.61 -13.05 1.63
N LYS A 10 8.65 -12.14 1.47
CA LYS A 10 7.26 -12.46 1.10
C LYS A 10 7.04 -12.29 -0.40
N PRO A 11 6.10 -13.04 -1.02
CA PRO A 11 5.66 -12.79 -2.39
C PRO A 11 5.23 -11.34 -2.57
N HIS A 12 5.67 -10.72 -3.65
CA HIS A 12 5.30 -9.35 -4.02
C HIS A 12 4.17 -9.38 -5.04
N VAL A 13 3.17 -8.53 -4.84
CA VAL A 13 2.02 -8.40 -5.75
C VAL A 13 1.84 -6.92 -6.11
N ASN A 14 1.64 -6.65 -7.40
CA ASN A 14 1.30 -5.32 -7.89
C ASN A 14 -0.22 -5.12 -7.80
N VAL A 15 -0.68 -4.12 -7.04
CA VAL A 15 -2.10 -3.82 -6.85
C VAL A 15 -2.35 -2.32 -6.96
N GLY A 16 -3.59 -1.94 -7.25
CA GLY A 16 -4.03 -0.54 -7.31
C GLY A 16 -5.52 -0.39 -7.04
N THR A 17 -5.93 0.79 -6.57
CA THR A 17 -7.33 1.13 -6.29
C THR A 17 -7.89 2.00 -7.43
N ILE A 18 -8.92 1.54 -8.14
CA ILE A 18 -9.54 2.20 -9.30
C ILE A 18 -11.04 2.47 -9.07
N GLY A 19 -11.65 3.38 -9.84
CA GLY A 19 -13.09 3.71 -9.73
C GLY A 19 -13.45 5.18 -9.96
N HIS A 20 -14.74 5.53 -9.88
CA HIS A 20 -15.29 6.87 -10.12
C HIS A 20 -14.84 7.92 -9.08
N ILE A 21 -14.87 9.21 -9.43
CA ILE A 21 -14.56 10.31 -8.50
C ILE A 21 -15.45 10.22 -7.25
N ASP A 22 -14.93 10.66 -6.10
CA ASP A 22 -15.61 10.66 -4.79
C ASP A 22 -16.01 9.30 -4.19
N HIS A 23 -15.67 8.18 -4.82
CA HIS A 23 -15.89 6.83 -4.25
C HIS A 23 -14.85 6.41 -3.18
N GLY A 24 -14.07 7.35 -2.65
CA GLY A 24 -13.22 7.08 -1.48
C GLY A 24 -11.95 6.24 -1.73
N LYS A 25 -11.45 6.14 -2.97
CA LYS A 25 -10.23 5.38 -3.30
C LYS A 25 -9.02 5.77 -2.42
N THR A 26 -8.77 7.07 -2.26
CA THR A 26 -7.68 7.60 -1.42
C THR A 26 -7.89 7.24 0.06
N THR A 27 -9.13 7.38 0.56
CA THR A 27 -9.48 7.03 1.94
C THR A 27 -9.26 5.55 2.21
N LEU A 28 -9.65 4.68 1.27
CA LEU A 28 -9.45 3.25 1.37
C LEU A 28 -7.96 2.88 1.40
N THR A 29 -7.15 3.44 0.49
CA THR A 29 -5.69 3.22 0.49
C THR A 29 -5.06 3.64 1.83
N ALA A 30 -5.44 4.80 2.37
CA ALA A 30 -4.93 5.28 3.66
C ALA A 30 -5.31 4.34 4.82
N ALA A 31 -6.55 3.83 4.84
CA ALA A 31 -6.99 2.88 5.86
C ALA A 31 -6.23 1.54 5.78
N ILE A 32 -6.01 1.02 4.57
CA ILE A 32 -5.22 -0.21 4.36
C ILE A 32 -3.81 -0.02 4.90
N THR A 33 -3.13 1.08 4.55
CA THR A 33 -1.78 1.37 5.07
C THR A 33 -1.79 1.47 6.59
N ARG A 34 -2.72 2.21 7.20
CA ARG A 34 -2.77 2.38 8.66
C ARG A 34 -2.95 1.07 9.44
N ILE A 35 -3.73 0.12 8.91
CA ILE A 35 -4.09 -1.10 9.63
C ILE A 35 -3.09 -2.24 9.37
N LEU A 36 -2.47 -2.28 8.19
CA LEU A 36 -1.61 -3.41 7.77
C LEU A 36 -0.10 -3.09 7.75
N SER A 37 0.31 -1.86 8.06
CA SER A 37 1.73 -1.44 8.13
C SER A 37 2.42 -1.86 9.42
#